data_AF-A0A165HZG3-F1
#
_entry.id   AF-A0A165HZG3-F1
#
_cell.length_a   1.000
_cell.length_b   1.000
_cell.length_c   1.000
_cell.angle_alpha   90.00
_cell.angle_beta   90.00
_cell.angle_gamma   90.00
#
_symmetry.space_group_name_H-M   'P 1'
#
loop_
_entity.id
_entity.type
_entity.pdbx_description
1 polymer ?
#
loop_
_entity_poly.entity_id
_entity_poly.type
_entity_poly.pdbx_seq_one_letter_code
_entity_poly.pdbx_strand_id
1 'polypeptide(L)'
;MAATKTRVRNADITPPVHTDVFDLSPGSEFALIELGFGLRSNPLFSAYLDLRTEVYTTQTGMLDLSELTYGVDIDDDDERSTARLVLQNRRPHPVAVACVRQIERRRGDNRPLPADELFGLGLDGPGVEVSRYIGRLDDPAQQHLALREMLRSTIAHIRQIGADDDVYAIVERPLERVLRIMGVGVSRIAEPVWLEEYQGVNVAIKLDPIVSAANLGGLDEIDALDVSEGAVRFWGEVGR
;
A
#
# COMPACT_ATOMS: atom_id res chain seq x y z
N MET A 1 12.07 -31.52 12.14
CA MET A 1 11.31 -30.86 13.22
C MET A 1 10.73 -29.60 12.62
N ALA A 2 9.41 -29.46 12.54
CA ALA A 2 8.81 -28.21 12.08
C ALA A 2 9.09 -27.16 13.14
N ALA A 3 9.94 -26.18 12.81
CA ALA A 3 10.15 -25.03 13.68
C ALA A 3 8.79 -24.37 13.87
N THR A 4 8.32 -24.28 15.11
CA THR A 4 7.14 -23.52 15.48
C THR A 4 7.41 -22.07 15.07
N LYS A 5 6.93 -21.62 13.90
CA LYS A 5 7.04 -20.22 13.46
C LYS A 5 6.41 -19.39 14.58
N THR A 6 7.26 -18.75 15.39
CA THR A 6 6.79 -17.88 16.46
C THR A 6 6.10 -16.72 15.78
N ARG A 7 4.82 -16.52 16.10
CA ARG A 7 4.03 -15.45 15.47
C ARG A 7 4.64 -14.10 15.89
N VAL A 8 5.28 -13.42 14.96
CA VAL A 8 5.83 -12.07 15.16
C VAL A 8 4.68 -11.08 15.32
N ARG A 9 4.70 -10.27 16.38
CA ARG A 9 3.63 -9.31 16.68
C ARG A 9 3.80 -8.06 15.82
N ASN A 10 2.70 -7.38 15.53
CA ASN A 10 2.74 -6.13 14.75
C ASN A 10 3.67 -5.09 15.40
N ALA A 11 3.58 -4.92 16.72
CA ALA A 11 4.44 -3.98 17.46
C ALA A 11 5.95 -4.27 17.35
N ASP A 12 6.33 -5.49 16.97
CA ASP A 12 7.74 -5.88 16.80
C ASP A 12 8.27 -5.53 15.39
N ILE A 13 7.38 -5.21 14.43
CA ILE A 13 7.72 -4.92 13.02
C ILE A 13 7.25 -3.54 12.52
N THR A 14 6.54 -2.77 13.35
CA THR A 14 6.14 -1.39 13.03
C THR A 14 7.23 -0.41 13.49
N PRO A 15 7.98 0.24 12.58
CA PRO A 15 9.12 1.06 12.96
C PRO A 15 8.68 2.41 13.57
N PRO A 16 9.36 2.93 14.60
CA PRO A 16 9.16 4.28 15.08
C PRO A 16 9.65 5.30 14.05
N VAL A 17 9.00 6.47 14.01
CA VAL A 17 9.25 7.50 13.00
C VAL A 17 9.58 8.82 13.70
N HIS A 18 10.76 9.35 13.40
CA HIS A 18 11.17 10.68 13.86
C HIS A 18 10.54 11.76 12.98
N THR A 19 9.35 12.21 13.38
CA THR A 19 8.56 13.21 12.64
C THR A 19 7.70 14.05 13.58
N ASP A 20 7.39 15.26 13.14
CA ASP A 20 6.51 16.26 13.75
C ASP A 20 5.11 16.31 13.09
N VAL A 21 4.77 15.34 12.23
CA VAL A 21 3.48 15.30 11.50
C VAL A 21 2.27 15.53 12.43
N PHE A 22 2.28 14.99 13.65
CA PHE A 22 1.16 15.15 14.59
C PHE A 22 1.14 16.49 15.32
N ASP A 23 2.15 17.36 15.20
CA ASP A 23 2.12 18.71 15.80
C ASP A 23 1.00 19.56 15.17
N LEU A 24 0.62 19.27 13.93
CA LEU A 24 -0.51 19.89 13.23
C LEU A 24 -1.88 19.41 13.73
N SER A 25 -1.95 18.19 14.27
CA SER A 25 -3.18 17.62 14.83
C SER A 25 -2.87 16.68 16.01
N PRO A 26 -2.50 17.21 17.20
CA PRO A 26 -1.98 16.38 18.30
C PRO A 26 -3.01 15.41 18.89
N GLY A 27 -4.30 15.69 18.69
CA GLY A 27 -5.40 14.84 19.15
C GLY A 27 -5.71 13.68 18.21
N SER A 28 -5.17 13.67 16.99
CA SER A 28 -5.46 12.62 16.01
C SER A 28 -4.67 11.35 16.30
N GLU A 29 -5.35 10.21 16.15
CA GLU A 29 -4.72 8.90 16.35
C GLU A 29 -3.90 8.48 15.14
N PHE A 30 -4.32 8.83 13.93
CA PHE A 30 -3.67 8.40 12.70
C PHE A 30 -3.43 9.56 11.74
N ALA A 31 -2.42 9.39 10.89
CA ALA A 31 -2.10 10.26 9.78
C ALA A 31 -1.76 9.41 8.55
N LEU A 32 -2.39 9.68 7.40
CA LEU A 32 -1.99 9.16 6.09
C LEU A 32 -1.22 10.26 5.40
N ILE A 33 0.00 9.93 4.96
CA ILE A 33 0.91 10.84 4.26
C ILE A 33 1.14 10.35 2.84
N GLU A 34 1.05 11.25 1.88
CA GLU A 34 1.46 11.05 0.49
C GLU A 34 2.97 11.30 0.37
N LEU A 35 3.77 10.26 0.11
CA LEU A 35 5.23 10.35 0.11
C LEU A 35 5.82 10.94 -1.18
N GLY A 36 5.04 11.00 -2.26
CA GLY A 36 5.50 11.49 -3.57
C GLY A 36 6.16 10.41 -4.43
N PHE A 37 6.75 10.83 -5.55
CA PHE A 37 7.25 9.93 -6.60
C PHE A 37 8.72 9.55 -6.43
N GLY A 38 9.02 8.25 -6.46
CA GLY A 38 10.35 7.69 -6.26
C GLY A 38 10.79 7.73 -4.80
N LEU A 39 11.95 7.15 -4.51
CA LEU A 39 12.51 7.13 -3.15
C LEU A 39 13.19 8.47 -2.80
N ARG A 40 13.15 8.84 -1.51
CA ARG A 40 13.83 10.03 -0.96
C ARG A 40 14.53 9.71 0.36
N SER A 41 15.59 10.45 0.64
CA SER A 41 16.32 10.35 1.90
C SER A 41 15.65 11.22 2.99
N ASN A 42 14.56 10.73 3.58
CA ASN A 42 13.92 11.33 4.75
C ASN A 42 13.33 10.27 5.71
N PRO A 43 12.96 10.65 6.95
CA PRO A 43 12.47 9.70 7.94
C PRO A 43 11.19 8.95 7.54
N LEU A 44 10.32 9.57 6.75
CA LEU A 44 9.05 8.95 6.32
C LEU A 44 9.30 7.85 5.28
N PHE A 45 10.14 8.11 4.28
CA PHE A 45 10.54 7.07 3.31
C PHE A 45 11.33 5.95 3.97
N SER A 46 12.18 6.27 4.95
CA SER A 46 12.91 5.26 5.72
C SER A 46 11.92 4.35 6.45
N ALA A 47 10.95 4.92 7.18
CA ALA A 47 9.93 4.15 7.88
C ALA A 47 9.03 3.32 6.95
N TYR A 48 8.73 3.84 5.75
CA TYR A 48 8.01 3.10 4.70
C TYR A 48 8.77 1.86 4.24
N LEU A 49 10.07 2.00 3.95
CA LEU A 49 10.93 0.88 3.54
C LEU A 49 11.18 -0.09 4.69
N ASP A 50 11.40 0.41 5.90
CA ASP A 50 11.60 -0.42 7.10
C ASP A 50 10.35 -1.28 7.38
N LEU A 51 9.15 -0.68 7.33
CA LEU A 51 7.90 -1.41 7.52
C LEU A 51 7.73 -2.53 6.48
N ARG A 52 7.99 -2.23 5.21
CA ARG A 52 7.96 -3.23 4.13
C ARG A 52 8.97 -4.36 4.38
N THR A 53 10.21 -3.99 4.66
CA THR A 53 11.33 -4.91 4.89
C THR A 53 11.00 -5.88 6.01
N GLU A 54 10.59 -5.37 7.18
CA GLU A 54 10.27 -6.20 8.34
C GLU A 54 9.05 -7.10 8.11
N VAL A 55 8.05 -6.62 7.36
CA VAL A 55 6.90 -7.45 7.00
C VAL A 55 7.33 -8.61 6.11
N TYR A 56 8.06 -8.34 5.03
CA TYR A 56 8.39 -9.37 4.04
C TYR A 56 9.48 -10.33 4.49
N THR A 57 10.40 -9.89 5.33
CA THR A 57 11.48 -10.74 5.84
C THR A 57 11.09 -11.40 7.16
N THR A 58 10.93 -10.61 8.23
CA THR A 58 10.75 -11.09 9.59
C THR A 58 9.38 -11.73 9.81
N GLN A 59 8.30 -11.11 9.32
CA GLN A 59 6.95 -11.56 9.68
C GLN A 59 6.38 -12.62 8.73
N THR A 60 6.49 -12.44 7.41
CA THR A 60 5.97 -13.41 6.43
C THR A 60 7.04 -14.44 6.03
N GLY A 61 8.30 -14.01 5.91
CA GLY A 61 9.39 -14.82 5.35
C GLY A 61 9.26 -14.99 3.84
N MET A 62 8.63 -14.02 3.17
CA MET A 62 8.51 -13.95 1.71
C MET A 62 9.85 -13.60 1.05
N LEU A 63 10.67 -12.77 1.71
CA LEU A 63 11.99 -12.37 1.22
C LEU A 63 13.10 -12.87 2.15
N ASP A 64 14.15 -13.41 1.56
CA ASP A 64 15.42 -13.68 2.22
C ASP A 64 16.28 -12.41 2.31
N LEU A 65 17.13 -12.32 3.33
CA LEU A 65 18.02 -11.17 3.52
C LEU A 65 18.96 -10.92 2.33
N SER A 66 19.27 -11.96 1.54
CA SER A 66 20.09 -11.86 0.34
C SER A 66 19.37 -11.18 -0.85
N GLU A 67 18.05 -11.08 -0.79
CA GLU A 67 17.23 -10.42 -1.82
C GLU A 67 17.08 -8.92 -1.57
N LEU A 68 17.55 -8.43 -0.41
CA LEU A 68 17.45 -7.03 -0.03
C LEU A 68 18.50 -6.17 -0.71
N THR A 69 18.06 -5.04 -1.26
CA THR A 69 18.94 -4.02 -1.83
C THR A 69 19.34 -3.04 -0.73
N TYR A 70 20.63 -2.95 -0.44
CA TYR A 70 21.16 -2.17 0.70
C TYR A 70 20.56 -2.52 2.07
N GLY A 71 20.05 -3.75 2.22
CA GLY A 71 19.44 -4.22 3.47
C GLY A 71 17.97 -3.82 3.65
N VAL A 72 17.30 -3.32 2.61
CA VAL A 72 15.87 -2.99 2.61
C VAL A 72 15.15 -3.57 1.38
N ASP A 73 13.83 -3.73 1.47
CA ASP A 73 12.94 -4.12 0.36
C ASP A 73 12.84 -2.97 -0.65
N ILE A 74 13.72 -2.97 -1.65
CA ILE A 74 13.71 -2.07 -2.81
C ILE A 74 13.80 -2.91 -4.08
N ASP A 75 12.90 -2.65 -5.03
CA ASP A 75 12.92 -3.21 -6.38
C ASP A 75 12.99 -2.11 -7.46
N ASP A 76 13.08 -2.51 -8.73
CA ASP A 76 13.21 -1.61 -9.88
C ASP A 76 11.98 -0.70 -10.10
N ASP A 77 10.85 -1.00 -9.46
CA ASP A 77 9.62 -0.22 -9.59
C ASP A 77 9.52 0.92 -8.57
N ASP A 78 10.32 0.88 -7.50
CA ASP A 78 10.27 1.90 -6.46
C ASP A 78 10.65 3.29 -6.97
N GLU A 79 11.49 3.41 -8.00
CA GLU A 79 11.82 4.70 -8.63
C GLU A 79 10.69 5.29 -9.48
N ARG A 80 9.76 4.45 -9.96
CA ARG A 80 8.61 4.86 -10.78
C ARG A 80 7.27 4.78 -10.04
N SER A 81 7.34 4.73 -8.71
CA SER A 81 6.17 4.58 -7.85
C SER A 81 5.88 5.84 -7.05
N THR A 82 4.61 6.05 -6.74
CA THR A 82 4.21 6.83 -5.56
C THR A 82 3.94 5.89 -4.39
N ALA A 83 4.06 6.41 -3.17
CA ALA A 83 3.80 5.64 -1.96
C ALA A 83 2.98 6.44 -0.95
N ARG A 84 2.21 5.71 -0.14
CA ARG A 84 1.42 6.25 0.96
C ARG A 84 1.80 5.53 2.24
N LEU A 85 1.92 6.29 3.31
CA LEU A 85 2.29 5.79 4.63
C LEU A 85 1.24 6.19 5.64
N VAL A 86 0.78 5.24 6.45
CA VAL A 86 -0.05 5.51 7.61
C VAL A 86 0.79 5.42 8.87
N LEU A 87 0.79 6.51 9.63
CA LEU A 87 1.36 6.57 10.96
C LEU A 87 0.26 6.46 12.01
N GLN A 88 0.55 5.75 13.10
CA GLN A 88 -0.22 5.83 14.33
C GLN A 88 0.53 6.70 15.35
N ASN A 89 -0.18 7.64 15.96
CA ASN A 89 0.29 8.51 17.01
C ASN A 89 0.51 7.70 18.29
N ARG A 90 1.74 7.24 18.49
CA ARG A 90 2.18 6.53 19.70
C ARG A 90 3.26 7.33 20.40
N ARG A 91 3.49 7.00 21.67
CA ARG A 91 4.60 7.57 22.46
C ARG A 91 5.73 6.55 22.60
N PRO A 92 7.01 6.97 22.62
CA PRO A 92 7.48 8.36 22.51
C PRO A 92 7.49 8.92 21.09
N HIS A 93 7.37 8.07 20.07
CA HIS A 93 7.37 8.44 18.66
C HIS A 93 6.17 7.80 17.94
N PRO A 94 5.62 8.46 16.91
CA PRO A 94 4.72 7.82 15.97
C PRO A 94 5.32 6.55 15.39
N VAL A 95 4.49 5.61 14.96
CA VAL A 95 4.94 4.37 14.32
C VAL A 95 4.29 4.20 12.96
N ALA A 96 5.03 3.68 11.98
CA ALA A 96 4.46 3.30 10.69
C ALA A 96 3.70 1.99 10.81
N VAL A 97 2.40 2.00 10.46
CA VAL A 97 1.50 0.86 10.68
C VAL A 97 0.86 0.33 9.41
N ALA A 98 0.82 1.11 8.35
CA ALA A 98 0.28 0.65 7.07
C ALA A 98 0.94 1.41 5.91
N CYS A 99 1.00 0.80 4.75
CA CYS A 99 1.43 1.47 3.53
C CYS A 99 0.83 0.83 2.28
N VAL A 100 0.94 1.55 1.17
CA VAL A 100 0.64 1.07 -0.17
C VAL A 100 1.59 1.72 -1.18
N ARG A 101 1.94 0.97 -2.23
CA ARG A 101 2.72 1.43 -3.37
C ARG A 101 1.83 1.52 -4.60
N GLN A 102 2.06 2.52 -5.43
CA GLN A 102 1.39 2.68 -6.72
C GLN A 102 2.43 2.93 -7.80
N ILE A 103 2.62 1.95 -8.67
CA ILE A 103 3.52 1.98 -9.82
C ILE A 103 2.80 2.67 -10.97
N GLU A 104 3.43 3.66 -11.60
CA GLU A 104 2.87 4.36 -12.75
C GLU A 104 3.67 4.05 -14.01
N ARG A 105 3.06 3.31 -14.95
CA ARG A 105 3.61 3.18 -16.29
C ARG A 105 3.22 4.41 -17.09
N ARG A 106 4.11 5.42 -17.08
CA ARG A 106 3.91 6.69 -17.79
C ARG A 106 4.19 6.54 -19.28
N ARG A 107 3.68 7.48 -20.10
CA ARG A 107 3.95 7.50 -21.54
C ARG A 107 5.46 7.57 -21.80
N GLY A 108 5.98 6.58 -22.52
CA GLY A 108 7.41 6.46 -22.85
C GLY A 108 8.21 5.58 -21.88
N ASP A 109 7.61 5.13 -20.77
CA ASP A 109 8.15 4.02 -19.99
C ASP A 109 7.66 2.70 -20.62
N ASN A 110 8.60 1.94 -21.18
CA ASN A 110 8.30 0.66 -21.84
C ASN A 110 8.41 -0.54 -20.88
N ARG A 111 8.77 -0.32 -19.61
CA ARG A 111 8.83 -1.41 -18.64
C ARG A 111 7.42 -1.91 -18.33
N PRO A 112 7.16 -3.23 -18.41
CA PRO A 112 5.85 -3.80 -18.10
C PRO A 112 5.47 -3.52 -16.65
N LEU A 113 4.17 -3.48 -16.34
CA LEU A 113 3.73 -3.55 -14.93
C LEU A 113 3.96 -5.00 -14.43
N PRO A 114 4.22 -5.23 -13.13
CA PRO A 114 4.44 -6.60 -12.63
C PRO A 114 3.33 -7.60 -12.97
N ALA A 115 2.07 -7.19 -12.96
CA ALA A 115 0.93 -8.02 -13.38
C ALA A 115 1.02 -8.41 -14.86
N ASP A 116 1.50 -7.51 -15.72
CA ASP A 116 1.70 -7.77 -17.14
C ASP A 116 2.85 -8.78 -17.34
N GLU A 117 3.96 -8.60 -16.63
CA GLU A 117 5.12 -9.49 -16.69
C GLU A 117 4.81 -10.90 -16.16
N LEU A 118 4.09 -11.00 -15.04
CA LEU A 118 3.79 -12.27 -14.38
C LEU A 118 2.66 -13.05 -15.06
N PHE A 119 1.67 -12.38 -15.61
CA PHE A 119 0.47 -13.03 -16.17
C PHE A 119 0.36 -12.91 -17.69
N GLY A 120 1.29 -12.21 -18.36
CA GLY A 120 1.33 -12.08 -19.82
C GLY A 120 0.08 -11.39 -20.38
N LEU A 121 -0.34 -10.30 -19.74
CA LEU A 121 -1.60 -9.61 -20.04
C LEU A 121 -1.57 -8.89 -21.39
N GLY A 122 -0.38 -8.55 -21.90
CA GLY A 122 -0.20 -7.83 -23.15
C GLY A 122 -0.70 -6.39 -23.06
N LEU A 123 -0.44 -5.73 -21.93
CA LEU A 123 -0.93 -4.37 -21.71
C LEU A 123 -0.11 -3.38 -22.53
N ASP A 124 -0.76 -2.72 -23.49
CA ASP A 124 -0.14 -1.67 -24.30
C ASP A 124 -0.57 -0.27 -23.82
N GLY A 125 0.37 0.55 -23.36
CA GLY A 125 0.13 1.97 -23.04
C GLY A 125 0.19 2.34 -21.55
N PRO A 126 -0.25 3.54 -21.16
CA PRO A 126 -0.21 3.98 -19.77
C PRO A 126 -1.05 3.06 -18.87
N GLY A 127 -0.66 2.96 -17.60
CA GLY A 127 -1.40 2.16 -16.64
C GLY A 127 -0.84 2.30 -15.24
N VAL A 128 -1.60 1.83 -14.26
CA VAL A 128 -1.23 1.84 -12.86
C VAL A 128 -1.28 0.43 -12.31
N GLU A 129 -0.29 0.08 -11.48
CA GLU A 129 -0.40 -1.08 -10.62
C GLU A 129 -0.31 -0.67 -9.15
N VAL A 130 -1.23 -1.18 -8.33
CA VAL A 130 -1.20 -1.00 -6.88
C VAL A 130 -0.66 -2.26 -6.22
N SER A 131 0.37 -2.08 -5.41
CA SER A 131 1.11 -3.17 -4.75
C SER A 131 1.45 -2.81 -3.30
N ARG A 132 2.06 -3.76 -2.58
CA ARG A 132 2.57 -3.54 -1.22
C ARG A 132 1.52 -3.05 -0.22
N TYR A 133 0.28 -3.57 -0.32
CA TYR A 133 -0.76 -3.34 0.69
C TYR A 133 -0.36 -3.98 2.02
N ILE A 134 0.11 -3.16 2.94
CA ILE A 134 0.52 -3.57 4.28
C ILE A 134 -0.36 -2.86 5.29
N GLY A 135 -0.89 -3.60 6.26
CA GLY A 135 -1.56 -3.07 7.44
C GLY A 135 -1.22 -3.93 8.64
N ARG A 136 -0.73 -3.30 9.71
CA ARG A 136 -0.19 -3.92 10.92
C ARG A 136 -0.73 -3.22 12.16
N LEU A 137 -2.06 -3.19 12.24
CA LEU A 137 -2.79 -2.68 13.38
C LEU A 137 -3.33 -3.86 14.19
N ASP A 138 -3.29 -3.73 15.52
CA ASP A 138 -3.75 -4.80 16.41
C ASP A 138 -5.28 -4.88 16.48
N ASP A 139 -5.96 -3.76 16.29
CA ASP A 139 -7.42 -3.69 16.21
C ASP A 139 -7.92 -3.90 14.76
N PRO A 140 -8.79 -4.90 14.51
CA PRO A 140 -9.30 -5.17 13.17
C PRO A 140 -10.12 -4.03 12.55
N ALA A 141 -10.84 -3.23 13.36
CA ALA A 141 -11.63 -2.12 12.85
C ALA A 141 -10.71 -0.97 12.42
N GLN A 142 -9.67 -0.67 13.19
CA GLN A 142 -8.63 0.27 12.80
C GLN A 142 -7.87 -0.20 11.56
N GLN A 143 -7.56 -1.50 11.44
CA GLN A 143 -6.93 -2.05 10.24
C GLN A 143 -7.82 -1.89 9.00
N HIS A 144 -9.11 -2.15 9.15
CA HIS A 144 -10.09 -1.95 8.08
C HIS A 144 -10.20 -0.48 7.67
N LEU A 145 -10.20 0.43 8.65
CA LEU A 145 -10.25 1.87 8.39
C LEU A 145 -8.97 2.38 7.70
N ALA A 146 -7.79 1.93 8.12
CA ALA A 146 -6.53 2.27 7.47
C ALA A 146 -6.51 1.78 6.01
N LEU A 147 -6.96 0.55 5.75
CA LEU A 147 -7.12 0.03 4.39
C LEU A 147 -8.09 0.89 3.57
N ARG A 148 -9.23 1.28 4.15
CA ARG A 148 -10.21 2.16 3.50
C ARG A 148 -9.58 3.50 3.11
N GLU A 149 -8.86 4.17 4.01
CA GLU A 149 -8.25 5.46 3.71
C GLU A 149 -7.11 5.35 2.67
N MET A 150 -6.29 4.30 2.73
CA MET A 150 -5.28 4.03 1.69
C MET A 150 -5.91 3.79 0.32
N LEU A 151 -7.03 3.04 0.26
CA LEU A 151 -7.77 2.83 -0.98
C LEU A 151 -8.38 4.13 -1.50
N ARG A 152 -9.03 4.92 -0.63
CA ARG A 152 -9.59 6.23 -1.00
C ARG A 152 -8.54 7.14 -1.62
N SER A 153 -7.36 7.23 -1.00
CA SER A 153 -6.27 8.07 -1.49
C SER A 153 -5.66 7.53 -2.79
N THR A 154 -5.52 6.21 -2.91
CA THR A 154 -5.02 5.56 -4.14
C THR A 154 -5.97 5.78 -5.32
N ILE A 155 -7.27 5.59 -5.11
CA ILE A 155 -8.29 5.83 -6.14
C ILE A 155 -8.32 7.32 -6.51
N ALA A 156 -8.28 8.24 -5.54
CA ALA A 156 -8.23 9.67 -5.84
C ALA A 156 -7.04 10.04 -6.73
N HIS A 157 -5.84 9.52 -6.44
CA HIS A 157 -4.66 9.77 -7.24
C HIS A 157 -4.79 9.24 -8.66
N ILE A 158 -5.22 7.99 -8.82
CA ILE A 158 -5.46 7.36 -10.13
C ILE A 158 -6.39 8.23 -10.99
N ARG A 159 -7.47 8.73 -10.37
CA ARG A 159 -8.47 9.59 -11.02
C ARG A 159 -7.87 10.94 -11.43
N GLN A 160 -7.07 11.55 -10.56
CA GLN A 160 -6.44 12.84 -10.85
C GLN A 160 -5.41 12.77 -11.99
N ILE A 161 -4.74 11.63 -12.15
CA ILE A 161 -3.83 11.41 -13.30
C ILE A 161 -4.54 10.87 -14.55
N GLY A 162 -5.86 10.63 -14.48
CA GLY A 162 -6.67 10.13 -15.59
C GLY A 162 -6.33 8.71 -16.02
N ALA A 163 -5.93 7.84 -15.08
CA ALA A 163 -5.55 6.46 -15.34
C ALA A 163 -6.67 5.45 -15.02
N ASP A 164 -7.93 5.88 -15.05
CA ASP A 164 -9.10 5.09 -14.62
C ASP A 164 -9.24 3.74 -15.35
N ASP A 165 -8.86 3.71 -16.63
CA ASP A 165 -9.14 2.57 -17.51
C ASP A 165 -8.23 1.37 -17.27
N ASP A 166 -7.04 1.58 -16.68
CA ASP A 166 -5.97 0.59 -16.65
C ASP A 166 -5.29 0.52 -15.28
N VAL A 167 -6.03 0.01 -14.30
CA VAL A 167 -5.57 -0.16 -12.92
C VAL A 167 -5.53 -1.62 -12.52
N TYR A 168 -4.35 -2.08 -12.11
CA TYR A 168 -4.06 -3.48 -11.85
C TYR A 168 -3.55 -3.68 -10.42
N ALA A 169 -3.67 -4.90 -9.92
CA ALA A 169 -3.02 -5.32 -8.69
C ALA A 169 -2.84 -6.84 -8.69
N ILE A 170 -1.79 -7.32 -8.03
CA ILE A 170 -1.64 -8.73 -7.65
C ILE A 170 -1.94 -8.81 -6.17
N VAL A 171 -2.92 -9.63 -5.81
CA VAL A 171 -3.35 -9.76 -4.41
C VAL A 171 -3.54 -11.22 -4.02
N GLU A 172 -3.32 -11.51 -2.74
CA GLU A 172 -3.73 -12.78 -2.17
C GLU A 172 -5.26 -12.88 -2.11
N ARG A 173 -5.78 -14.11 -2.15
CA ARG A 173 -7.23 -14.40 -2.07
C ARG A 173 -7.95 -13.79 -0.85
N PRO A 174 -7.35 -13.73 0.37
CA PRO A 174 -7.99 -13.07 1.50
C PRO A 174 -8.18 -11.56 1.27
N LEU A 175 -7.18 -10.86 0.73
CA LEU A 175 -7.29 -9.43 0.43
C LEU A 175 -8.32 -9.18 -0.68
N GLU A 176 -8.32 -9.99 -1.75
CA GLU A 176 -9.35 -9.92 -2.79
C GLU A 176 -10.77 -9.98 -2.20
N ARG A 177 -11.01 -10.89 -1.25
CA ARG A 177 -12.32 -11.02 -0.58
C ARG A 177 -12.67 -9.76 0.20
N VAL A 178 -11.71 -9.20 0.94
CA VAL A 178 -11.92 -7.97 1.72
C VAL A 178 -12.26 -6.80 0.80
N LEU A 179 -11.54 -6.62 -0.31
CA LEU A 179 -11.81 -5.57 -1.29
C LEU A 179 -13.24 -5.66 -1.84
N ARG A 180 -13.69 -6.88 -2.20
CA ARG A 180 -15.08 -7.10 -2.65
C ARG A 180 -16.12 -6.78 -1.57
N ILE A 181 -15.87 -7.15 -0.32
CA ILE A 181 -16.76 -6.82 0.80
C ILE A 181 -16.87 -5.31 1.00
N MET A 182 -15.79 -4.57 0.75
CA MET A 182 -15.74 -3.10 0.80
C MET A 182 -16.42 -2.42 -0.40
N GLY A 183 -16.94 -3.19 -1.37
CA GLY A 183 -17.53 -2.63 -2.59
C GLY A 183 -16.53 -2.07 -3.59
N VAL A 184 -15.23 -2.38 -3.43
CA VAL A 184 -14.21 -2.03 -4.43
C VAL A 184 -14.54 -2.76 -5.73
N GLY A 185 -14.52 -2.03 -6.85
CA GLY A 185 -14.77 -2.61 -8.16
C GLY A 185 -13.62 -3.51 -8.56
N VAL A 186 -13.75 -4.82 -8.34
CA VAL A 186 -12.69 -5.81 -8.59
C VAL A 186 -13.15 -6.82 -9.63
N SER A 187 -12.37 -6.98 -10.69
CA SER A 187 -12.51 -8.08 -11.65
C SER A 187 -11.22 -8.90 -11.70
N ARG A 188 -11.33 -10.22 -11.78
CA ARG A 188 -10.15 -11.07 -12.04
C ARG A 188 -9.84 -11.03 -13.52
N ILE A 189 -8.58 -10.86 -13.85
CA ILE A 189 -8.09 -10.86 -15.24
C ILE A 189 -7.19 -12.05 -15.54
N ALA A 190 -6.85 -12.83 -14.51
CA ALA A 190 -6.21 -14.12 -14.62
C ALA A 190 -6.75 -15.10 -13.57
N GLU A 191 -6.52 -16.39 -13.81
CA GLU A 191 -6.80 -17.42 -12.81
C GLU A 191 -5.82 -17.31 -11.63
N PRO A 192 -6.23 -17.70 -10.41
CA PRO A 192 -5.33 -17.73 -9.26
C PRO A 192 -4.17 -18.72 -9.47
N VAL A 193 -2.95 -18.28 -9.18
CA VAL A 193 -1.72 -19.07 -9.34
C VAL A 193 -0.92 -19.04 -8.03
N TRP A 194 -0.25 -20.14 -7.71
CA TRP A 194 0.76 -20.16 -6.65
C TRP A 194 2.00 -19.43 -7.14
N LEU A 195 2.39 -18.36 -6.45
CA LEU A 195 3.61 -17.64 -6.75
C LEU A 195 4.61 -17.89 -5.63
N GLU A 196 5.77 -18.46 -5.98
CA GLU A 196 6.81 -18.81 -5.01
C GLU A 196 7.35 -17.57 -4.27
N GLU A 197 7.54 -16.46 -4.98
CA GLU A 197 7.96 -15.16 -4.43
C GLU A 197 7.04 -14.68 -3.30
N TYR A 198 5.73 -14.95 -3.42
CA TYR A 198 4.74 -14.56 -2.42
C TYR A 198 4.38 -15.68 -1.46
N GLN A 199 4.99 -16.87 -1.61
CA GLN A 199 4.68 -18.08 -0.86
C GLN A 199 3.17 -18.33 -0.69
N GLY A 200 2.40 -18.08 -1.75
CA GLY A 200 0.95 -17.97 -1.64
C GLY A 200 0.20 -18.01 -2.97
N VAL A 201 -1.11 -18.30 -2.87
CA VAL A 201 -2.03 -18.23 -4.02
C VAL A 201 -2.45 -16.78 -4.24
N ASN A 202 -1.99 -16.23 -5.35
CA ASN A 202 -2.23 -14.85 -5.76
C ASN A 202 -3.11 -14.81 -7.01
N VAL A 203 -3.75 -13.66 -7.22
CA VAL A 203 -4.60 -13.40 -8.37
C VAL A 203 -4.34 -12.01 -8.91
N ALA A 204 -4.22 -11.89 -10.23
CA ALA A 204 -4.22 -10.60 -10.91
C ALA A 204 -5.66 -10.09 -11.02
N ILE A 205 -5.86 -8.87 -10.55
CA ILE A 205 -7.14 -8.17 -10.61
C ILE A 205 -7.00 -6.85 -11.37
N LYS A 206 -8.09 -6.45 -12.03
CA LYS A 206 -8.30 -5.10 -12.53
C LYS A 206 -9.28 -4.37 -11.63
N LEU A 207 -8.90 -3.17 -11.19
CA LEU A 207 -9.71 -2.29 -10.37
C LEU A 207 -10.53 -1.37 -11.27
N ASP A 208 -11.77 -1.08 -10.86
CA ASP A 208 -12.63 -0.04 -11.43
C ASP A 208 -12.65 1.15 -10.45
N PRO A 209 -11.92 2.25 -10.73
CA PRO A 209 -11.84 3.40 -9.84
C PRO A 209 -13.16 4.12 -9.64
N ILE A 210 -14.07 4.11 -10.62
CA ILE A 210 -15.38 4.76 -10.54
C ILE A 210 -16.27 4.01 -9.55
N VAL A 211 -16.38 2.69 -9.72
CA VAL A 211 -17.14 1.83 -8.79
C VAL A 211 -16.52 1.89 -7.40
N SER A 212 -15.19 1.88 -7.31
CA SER A 212 -14.49 1.95 -6.02
C SER A 212 -14.74 3.28 -5.32
N ALA A 213 -14.66 4.41 -6.03
CA ALA A 213 -14.93 5.73 -5.49
C ALA A 213 -16.37 5.83 -4.94
N ALA A 214 -17.35 5.35 -5.72
CA ALA A 214 -18.76 5.36 -5.32
C ALA A 214 -19.02 4.60 -4.00
N ASN A 215 -18.30 3.51 -3.74
CA ASN A 215 -18.47 2.71 -2.52
C ASN A 215 -17.62 3.18 -1.33
N LEU A 216 -16.49 3.84 -1.59
CA LEU A 216 -15.55 4.24 -0.53
C LEU A 216 -15.82 5.65 0.04
N GLY A 217 -16.63 6.46 -0.62
CA GLY A 217 -16.94 7.84 -0.19
C GLY A 217 -17.93 8.60 -1.07
N GLY A 218 -18.04 8.19 -2.33
CA GLY A 218 -18.70 8.97 -3.38
C GLY A 218 -17.66 9.66 -4.27
N LEU A 219 -17.99 9.82 -5.55
CA LEU A 219 -17.08 10.38 -6.56
C LEU A 219 -16.58 11.77 -6.17
N ASP A 220 -17.47 12.68 -5.80
CA ASP A 220 -17.12 14.05 -5.45
C ASP A 220 -16.17 14.12 -4.23
N GLU A 221 -16.39 13.26 -3.23
CA GLU A 221 -15.54 13.23 -2.04
C GLU A 221 -14.14 12.74 -2.38
N ILE A 222 -14.04 11.70 -3.23
CA ILE A 222 -12.78 11.13 -3.68
C ILE A 222 -12.01 12.11 -4.57
N ASP A 223 -12.69 12.77 -5.50
CA ASP A 223 -12.08 13.72 -6.42
C ASP A 223 -11.57 14.99 -5.71
N ALA A 224 -12.17 15.32 -4.56
CA ALA A 224 -11.76 16.44 -3.72
C ALA A 224 -10.58 16.12 -2.78
N LEU A 225 -10.12 14.87 -2.71
CA LEU A 225 -9.01 14.49 -1.83
C LEU A 225 -7.70 15.13 -2.33
N ASP A 226 -7.02 15.82 -1.42
CA ASP A 226 -5.63 16.23 -1.67
C ASP A 226 -4.72 15.00 -1.59
N VAL A 227 -4.12 14.68 -2.74
CA VAL A 227 -3.17 13.58 -2.91
C VAL A 227 -1.83 14.10 -3.46
N SER A 228 -1.56 15.40 -3.28
CA SER A 228 -0.26 15.99 -3.61
C SER A 228 0.83 15.47 -2.68
N GLU A 229 2.08 15.47 -3.16
CA GLU A 229 3.23 15.08 -2.34
C GLU A 229 3.30 15.91 -1.05
N GLY A 230 3.39 15.22 0.08
CA GLY A 230 3.40 15.84 1.41
C GLY A 230 2.01 16.12 1.99
N ALA A 231 0.92 15.87 1.26
CA ALA A 231 -0.42 15.98 1.80
C ALA A 231 -0.60 15.00 2.98
N VAL A 232 -1.32 15.47 4.01
CA VAL A 232 -1.58 14.69 5.22
C VAL A 232 -3.07 14.69 5.53
N ARG A 233 -3.62 13.49 5.77
CA ARG A 233 -4.98 13.32 6.28
C ARG A 233 -4.97 12.68 7.66
N PHE A 234 -5.61 13.34 8.62
CA PHE A 234 -5.73 12.86 9.97
C PHE A 234 -7.09 12.23 10.25
N TRP A 235 -7.13 11.19 11.09
CA TRP A 235 -8.38 10.64 11.63
C TRP A 235 -8.17 9.95 12.98
N GLY A 236 -9.27 9.55 13.61
CA GLY A 236 -9.28 8.97 14.95
C GLY A 236 -8.95 9.99 16.03
N GLU A 237 -9.20 9.61 17.28
CA GLU A 237 -8.83 10.40 18.44
C GLU A 237 -7.92 9.56 19.33
N VAL A 238 -6.81 10.13 19.78
CA VAL A 238 -5.97 9.46 20.79
C VAL A 238 -6.83 9.24 22.03
N GLY A 239 -7.08 7.98 22.38
CA GLY A 239 -7.85 7.62 23.58
C GLY A 239 -7.29 8.31 24.82
N ARG A 240 -8.18 8.95 25.59
CA ARG A 240 -7.84 9.54 26.90
C ARG A 240 -7.45 8.48 27.92
#